data_AF-A0A3D4Z5P5-F1
#
_entry.id   AF-A0A3D4Z5P5-F1
#
_cell.length_a   1.000
_cell.length_b   1.000
_cell.length_c   1.000
_cell.angle_alpha   90.00
_cell.angle_beta   90.00
_cell.angle_gamma   90.00
#
_symmetry.space_group_name_H-M   'P 1'
#
loop_
_entity.id
_entity.type
_entity.pdbx_description
1 polymer ?
#
loop_
_entity_poly.entity_id
_entity_poly.type
_entity_poly.pdbx_seq_one_letter_code
_entity_poly.pdbx_strand_id
1 'polypeptide(L)'
;MSQAPVSQNSEKEKAIALTLSGIEKQFGKGSIMRLGEVEFQPMASELVIPTGSISLDIALGIGGLPRGRIVEIYGPESSGKTTLALQIIAQAQKKGGVCAVIDAEHALDVQYAKKLHVKTEDLLVSQPDSGEQALEIAEALVRSNAIDVVVVDSVAALVPKTELEGEMGDAQMGAQARLMSQALRKMTALINKSNTLVIFINQIRMKIGVMFGNP
;
A
#
# COMPACT_ATOMS: atom_id res chain seq x y z
N MET A 1 -45.56 -7.70 44.69
CA MET A 1 -44.65 -6.90 43.83
C MET A 1 -43.75 -7.87 43.09
N SER A 2 -44.14 -8.28 41.88
CA SER A 2 -43.37 -9.18 41.03
C SER A 2 -42.40 -8.34 40.20
N GLN A 3 -41.10 -8.53 40.40
CA GLN A 3 -40.08 -7.92 39.53
C GLN A 3 -40.19 -8.60 38.15
N ALA A 4 -40.45 -7.81 37.12
CA ALA A 4 -40.43 -8.28 35.74
C ALA A 4 -39.02 -8.82 35.42
N PRO A 5 -38.90 -9.95 34.69
CA PRO A 5 -37.61 -10.52 34.35
C PRO A 5 -36.86 -9.52 33.47
N VAL A 6 -35.72 -9.07 33.96
CA VAL A 6 -34.75 -8.30 33.17
C VAL A 6 -34.39 -9.18 31.97
N SER A 7 -34.73 -8.73 30.76
CA SER A 7 -34.51 -9.52 29.55
C SER A 7 -33.01 -9.81 29.40
N GLN A 8 -32.65 -11.08 29.18
CA GLN A 8 -31.27 -11.57 29.01
C GLN A 8 -30.45 -10.75 27.99
N ASN A 9 -31.13 -10.06 27.07
CA ASN A 9 -30.52 -9.17 26.08
C ASN A 9 -29.85 -7.93 26.73
N SER A 10 -30.43 -7.39 27.81
CA SER A 10 -29.91 -6.19 28.48
C SER A 10 -28.65 -6.46 29.33
N GLU A 11 -28.52 -7.66 29.91
CA GLU A 11 -27.30 -8.06 30.64
C GLU A 11 -26.14 -8.25 29.67
N LYS A 12 -26.41 -8.87 28.52
CA LYS A 12 -25.44 -9.05 27.44
C LYS A 12 -24.96 -7.70 26.87
N GLU A 13 -25.87 -6.74 26.67
CA GLU A 13 -25.52 -5.39 26.22
C GLU A 13 -24.66 -4.63 27.23
N LYS A 14 -24.96 -4.73 28.54
CA LYS A 14 -24.14 -4.14 29.60
C LYS A 14 -22.74 -4.75 29.65
N ALA A 15 -22.64 -6.08 29.53
CA ALA A 15 -21.35 -6.76 29.50
C ALA A 15 -20.51 -6.35 28.28
N ILE A 16 -21.15 -6.18 27.10
CA ILE A 16 -20.50 -5.66 25.90
C ILE A 16 -20.01 -4.22 26.14
N ALA A 17 -20.83 -3.33 26.68
CA ALA A 17 -20.44 -1.94 26.95
C ALA A 17 -19.26 -1.82 27.93
N LEU A 18 -19.27 -2.60 29.01
CA LEU A 18 -18.16 -2.69 29.97
C LEU A 18 -16.87 -3.18 29.31
N THR A 19 -16.97 -4.22 28.47
CA THR A 19 -15.82 -4.77 27.75
C THR A 19 -15.25 -3.76 26.77
N LEU A 20 -16.09 -3.07 25.99
CA LEU A 20 -15.67 -2.02 25.06
C LEU A 20 -14.95 -0.88 25.79
N SER A 21 -15.52 -0.39 26.88
CA SER A 21 -14.90 0.66 27.70
C SER A 21 -13.58 0.23 28.33
N GLY A 22 -13.48 -1.03 28.78
CA GLY A 22 -12.25 -1.61 29.31
C GLY A 22 -11.14 -1.63 28.26
N ILE A 23 -11.46 -2.05 27.03
CA ILE A 23 -10.53 -2.09 25.90
C ILE A 23 -10.08 -0.67 25.53
N GLU A 24 -10.99 0.29 25.38
CA GLU A 24 -10.60 1.69 25.07
C GLU A 24 -9.72 2.32 26.15
N LYS A 25 -9.97 2.02 27.43
CA LYS A 25 -9.14 2.53 28.53
C LYS A 25 -7.74 1.93 28.52
N GLN A 26 -7.61 0.66 28.11
CA GLN A 26 -6.33 -0.05 28.08
C GLN A 26 -5.50 0.26 26.82
N PHE A 27 -6.15 0.41 25.66
CA PHE A 27 -5.49 0.49 24.36
C PHE A 27 -5.69 1.83 23.63
N GLY A 28 -6.46 2.76 24.20
CA GLY A 28 -6.72 4.10 23.67
C GLY A 28 -8.05 4.22 22.92
N LYS A 29 -8.51 5.46 22.70
CA LYS A 29 -9.73 5.73 21.92
C LYS A 29 -9.61 5.16 20.50
N GLY A 30 -10.66 4.48 20.04
CA GLY A 30 -10.71 3.88 18.70
C GLY A 30 -10.05 2.50 18.59
N SER A 31 -9.56 1.92 19.70
CA SER A 31 -9.02 0.55 19.72
C SER A 31 -10.09 -0.52 19.47
N ILE A 32 -11.35 -0.20 19.75
CA ILE A 32 -12.52 -1.03 19.41
C ILE A 32 -13.74 -0.13 19.23
N MET A 33 -14.51 -0.36 18.15
CA MET A 33 -15.69 0.45 17.82
C MET A 33 -16.74 -0.46 17.20
N ARG A 34 -18.03 -0.14 17.31
CA ARG A 34 -19.04 -0.85 16.53
C ARG A 34 -18.89 -0.44 15.07
N LEU A 35 -18.93 -1.40 14.16
CA LEU A 35 -18.73 -1.14 12.73
C LEU A 35 -19.71 -0.11 12.14
N GLY A 36 -20.93 -0.01 12.70
CA GLY A 36 -21.93 1.00 12.30
C GLY A 36 -21.85 2.35 13.03
N GLU A 37 -21.03 2.45 14.10
CA GLU A 37 -20.71 3.72 14.78
C GLU A 37 -19.47 4.38 14.18
N VAL A 38 -18.68 3.62 13.42
CA VAL A 38 -17.79 4.21 12.42
C VAL A 38 -18.71 4.88 11.43
N GLU A 39 -18.79 6.20 11.47
CA GLU A 39 -19.24 6.94 10.29
C GLU A 39 -18.32 6.48 9.16
N PHE A 40 -18.77 5.51 8.35
CA PHE A 40 -18.32 5.35 6.99
C PHE A 40 -18.80 6.63 6.29
N GLN A 41 -18.13 7.74 6.58
CA GLN A 41 -18.11 8.84 5.65
C GLN A 41 -17.63 8.19 4.35
N PRO A 42 -18.38 8.28 3.24
CA PRO A 42 -17.83 7.89 1.95
C PRO A 42 -16.45 8.51 1.89
N MET A 43 -15.40 7.68 1.70
CA MET A 43 -14.01 8.11 1.90
C MET A 43 -13.88 9.52 1.35
N ALA A 44 -13.57 10.47 2.24
CA ALA A 44 -13.55 11.88 1.87
C ALA A 44 -12.75 12.00 0.57
N SER A 45 -13.23 12.79 -0.39
CA SER A 45 -12.57 12.90 -1.71
C SER A 45 -11.07 13.26 -1.64
N GLU A 46 -10.63 13.77 -0.50
CA GLU A 46 -9.25 14.08 -0.13
C GLU A 46 -8.39 12.82 0.13
N LEU A 47 -9.00 11.72 0.56
CA LEU A 47 -8.38 10.42 0.84
C LEU A 47 -8.24 9.52 -0.39
N VAL A 48 -8.59 10.00 -1.59
CA VAL A 48 -8.47 9.25 -2.85
C VAL A 48 -7.64 9.97 -3.90
N ILE A 49 -6.79 9.20 -4.56
CA ILE A 49 -5.94 9.65 -5.67
C ILE A 49 -6.50 9.04 -6.95
N PRO A 50 -7.03 9.85 -7.90
CA PRO A 50 -7.53 9.36 -9.17
C PRO A 50 -6.45 8.60 -9.93
N THR A 51 -6.84 7.56 -10.66
CA THR A 51 -5.88 6.75 -11.42
C THR A 51 -5.45 7.39 -12.73
N GLY A 52 -6.17 8.43 -13.17
CA GLY A 52 -6.03 9.01 -14.50
C GLY A 52 -6.83 8.26 -15.57
N SER A 53 -7.52 7.18 -15.18
CA SER A 53 -8.46 6.43 -16.02
C SER A 53 -9.87 6.48 -15.42
N ILE A 54 -10.79 7.14 -16.12
CA ILE A 54 -12.19 7.29 -15.68
C ILE A 54 -12.84 5.92 -15.46
N SER A 55 -12.61 4.97 -16.37
CA SER A 55 -13.19 3.63 -16.26
C SER A 55 -12.67 2.87 -15.04
N LEU A 56 -11.39 3.02 -14.70
CA LEU A 56 -10.80 2.38 -13.53
C LEU A 56 -11.29 3.03 -12.24
N ASP A 57 -11.37 4.37 -12.19
CA ASP A 57 -11.87 5.11 -11.03
C ASP A 57 -13.33 4.74 -10.71
N ILE A 58 -14.16 4.55 -11.73
CA ILE A 58 -15.54 4.04 -11.59
C ILE A 58 -15.54 2.60 -11.08
N ALA A 59 -14.71 1.72 -11.67
CA ALA A 59 -14.65 0.31 -11.30
C ALA A 59 -14.20 0.10 -9.84
N LEU A 60 -13.35 0.98 -9.31
CA LEU A 60 -12.91 0.97 -7.91
C LEU A 60 -14.01 1.42 -6.93
N GLY A 61 -15.09 2.05 -7.42
CA GLY A 61 -16.26 2.46 -6.62
C GLY A 61 -16.03 3.66 -5.68
N ILE A 62 -14.78 4.06 -5.48
CA ILE A 62 -14.35 5.17 -4.62
C ILE A 62 -13.72 6.32 -5.41
N GLY A 63 -13.64 6.21 -6.74
CA GLY A 63 -13.10 7.27 -7.62
C GLY A 63 -11.58 7.34 -7.70
N GLY A 64 -10.86 6.31 -7.28
CA GLY A 64 -9.40 6.24 -7.35
C GLY A 64 -8.80 5.27 -6.34
N LEU A 65 -7.50 5.42 -6.07
CA LEU A 65 -6.77 4.62 -5.08
C LEU A 65 -6.83 5.26 -3.69
N PRO A 66 -7.01 4.46 -2.63
CA PRO A 66 -7.11 4.96 -1.25
C PRO A 66 -5.74 5.37 -0.70
N ARG A 67 -5.65 6.58 -0.17
CA ARG A 67 -4.51 7.04 0.64
C ARG A 67 -4.36 6.20 1.90
N GLY A 68 -3.13 6.11 2.41
CA GLY A 68 -2.81 5.37 3.62
C GLY A 68 -2.98 3.85 3.48
N ARG A 69 -2.85 3.34 2.26
CA ARG A 69 -2.96 1.91 1.92
C ARG A 69 -1.83 1.48 0.99
N ILE A 70 -1.63 0.17 0.95
CA ILE A 70 -0.78 -0.50 -0.03
C ILE A 70 -1.65 -0.97 -1.19
N VAL A 71 -1.20 -0.72 -2.41
CA VAL A 71 -1.83 -1.19 -3.65
C VAL A 71 -0.78 -1.96 -4.46
N GLU A 72 -1.20 -3.06 -5.07
CA GLU A 72 -0.36 -3.83 -6.00
C GLU A 72 -0.90 -3.69 -7.42
N ILE A 73 -0.01 -3.39 -8.37
CA ILE A 73 -0.30 -3.39 -9.80
C ILE A 73 0.59 -4.45 -10.43
N TYR A 74 -0.01 -5.58 -10.81
CA TYR A 74 0.70 -6.70 -11.40
C TYR A 74 0.18 -7.05 -12.80
N GLY A 75 1.04 -7.62 -13.63
CA GLY A 75 0.70 -7.96 -15.00
C GLY A 75 1.89 -8.45 -15.82
N PRO A 76 1.66 -8.84 -17.08
CA PRO A 76 2.72 -9.18 -18.01
C PRO A 76 3.70 -8.03 -18.22
N GLU A 77 4.84 -8.34 -18.83
CA GLU A 77 5.73 -7.28 -19.30
C GLU A 77 5.05 -6.39 -20.33
N SER A 78 5.40 -5.10 -20.33
CA SER A 78 4.83 -4.10 -21.23
C SER A 78 3.29 -3.94 -21.16
N SER A 79 2.63 -4.44 -20.11
CA SER A 79 1.17 -4.32 -19.94
C SER A 79 0.70 -2.93 -19.46
N GLY A 80 1.61 -1.95 -19.34
CA GLY A 80 1.30 -0.59 -18.90
C GLY A 80 1.35 -0.35 -17.38
N LYS A 81 1.99 -1.24 -16.59
CA LYS A 81 2.09 -1.12 -15.12
C LYS A 81 2.73 0.21 -14.70
N THR A 82 3.94 0.49 -15.18
CA THR A 82 4.67 1.74 -14.95
C THR A 82 3.92 2.95 -15.51
N THR A 83 3.32 2.84 -16.70
CA THR A 83 2.48 3.91 -17.28
C THR A 83 1.32 4.28 -16.35
N LEU A 84 0.61 3.29 -15.80
CA LEU A 84 -0.49 3.53 -14.87
C LEU A 84 0.01 4.17 -13.56
N ALA A 85 1.14 3.69 -13.01
CA ALA A 85 1.73 4.27 -11.81
C ALA A 85 2.16 5.74 -12.03
N LEU A 86 2.76 6.06 -13.19
CA LEU A 86 3.11 7.43 -13.56
C LEU A 86 1.87 8.32 -13.76
N GLN A 87 0.77 7.78 -14.29
CA GLN A 87 -0.51 8.51 -14.36
C GLN A 87 -1.05 8.84 -12.96
N ILE A 88 -1.01 7.87 -12.02
CA ILE A 88 -1.41 8.10 -10.62
C ILE A 88 -0.53 9.18 -9.98
N ILE A 89 0.78 9.15 -10.19
CA ILE A 89 1.71 10.20 -9.75
C ILE A 89 1.30 11.56 -10.32
N ALA A 90 1.05 11.64 -11.63
CA ALA A 90 0.64 12.89 -12.26
C ALA A 90 -0.68 13.43 -11.66
N GLN A 91 -1.65 12.57 -11.33
CA GLN A 91 -2.88 12.98 -10.66
C GLN A 91 -2.64 13.45 -9.22
N ALA A 92 -1.76 12.80 -8.46
CA ALA A 92 -1.37 13.25 -7.13
C ALA A 92 -0.67 14.62 -7.16
N GLN A 93 0.28 14.81 -8.08
CA GLN A 93 1.00 16.08 -8.26
C GLN A 93 0.07 17.23 -8.73
N LYS A 94 -0.96 16.93 -9.52
CA LYS A 94 -2.00 17.92 -9.89
C LYS A 94 -2.79 18.42 -8.68
N LYS A 95 -2.98 17.57 -7.67
CA LYS A 95 -3.58 17.94 -6.38
C LYS A 95 -2.57 18.57 -5.40
N GLY A 96 -1.35 18.86 -5.84
CA GLY A 96 -0.29 19.45 -5.02
C GLY A 96 0.46 18.45 -4.13
N GLY A 97 0.27 17.15 -4.34
CA GLY A 97 0.95 16.10 -3.57
C GLY A 97 2.39 15.87 -3.99
N VAL A 98 3.22 15.44 -3.03
CA VAL A 98 4.63 15.06 -3.22
C VAL A 98 4.72 13.57 -3.50
N CYS A 99 5.45 13.20 -4.54
CA CYS A 99 5.55 11.81 -4.99
C CYS A 99 7.00 11.33 -4.99
N ALA A 100 7.17 10.02 -4.82
CA ALA A 100 8.46 9.36 -4.93
C ALA A 100 8.38 8.06 -5.75
N VAL A 101 9.44 7.75 -6.48
CA VAL A 101 9.64 6.47 -7.17
C VAL A 101 10.91 5.81 -6.65
N ILE A 102 10.77 4.57 -6.21
CA ILE A 102 11.87 3.64 -5.96
C ILE A 102 12.01 2.80 -7.23
N ASP A 103 12.91 3.23 -8.11
CA ASP A 103 13.20 2.59 -9.40
C ASP A 103 14.25 1.50 -9.17
N ALA A 104 13.79 0.32 -8.75
CA ALA A 104 14.64 -0.86 -8.57
C ALA A 104 14.96 -1.54 -9.91
N GLU A 105 14.15 -1.35 -10.96
CA GLU A 105 14.44 -1.88 -12.30
C GLU A 105 15.44 -1.00 -13.09
N HIS A 106 15.77 0.20 -12.60
CA HIS A 106 16.66 1.17 -13.26
C HIS A 106 16.19 1.51 -14.69
N ALA A 107 14.86 1.52 -14.89
CA ALA A 107 14.23 1.56 -16.21
C ALA A 107 13.33 2.80 -16.42
N LEU A 108 13.28 3.72 -15.46
CA LEU A 108 12.41 4.90 -15.54
C LEU A 108 12.88 5.90 -16.60
N ASP A 109 12.09 6.08 -17.66
CA ASP A 109 12.30 7.13 -18.67
C ASP A 109 11.68 8.47 -18.25
N VAL A 110 12.53 9.43 -17.91
CA VAL A 110 12.15 10.81 -17.53
C VAL A 110 11.40 11.54 -18.65
N GLN A 111 11.78 11.36 -19.91
CA GLN A 111 11.10 12.01 -21.05
C GLN A 111 9.71 11.44 -21.25
N TYR A 112 9.55 10.14 -21.09
CA TYR A 112 8.23 9.51 -21.11
C TYR A 112 7.36 9.98 -19.95
N ALA A 113 7.90 10.04 -18.73
CA ALA A 113 7.18 10.57 -17.56
C ALA A 113 6.67 12.01 -17.78
N LYS A 114 7.51 12.89 -18.35
CA LYS A 114 7.09 14.26 -18.74
C LYS A 114 5.92 14.27 -19.72
N LYS A 115 5.96 13.40 -20.74
CA LYS A 115 4.86 13.26 -21.72
C LYS A 115 3.56 12.77 -21.07
N LEU A 116 3.65 12.05 -19.95
CA LEU A 116 2.50 11.65 -19.13
C LEU A 116 2.05 12.74 -18.13
N HIS A 117 2.64 13.94 -18.20
CA HIS A 117 2.36 15.10 -17.33
C HIS A 117 2.81 14.94 -15.88
N VAL A 118 3.80 14.09 -15.64
CA VAL A 118 4.52 14.07 -14.36
C VAL A 118 5.42 15.30 -14.28
N LYS A 119 5.34 16.04 -13.17
CA LYS A 119 6.28 17.12 -12.81
C LYS A 119 7.57 16.49 -12.32
N THR A 120 8.47 16.19 -13.25
CA THR A 120 9.70 15.43 -12.97
C THR A 120 10.69 16.18 -12.09
N GLU A 121 10.66 17.51 -12.12
CA GLU A 121 11.44 18.40 -11.27
C GLU A 121 11.09 18.29 -9.79
N ASP A 122 9.83 17.91 -9.49
CA ASP A 122 9.30 17.75 -8.13
C ASP A 122 9.18 16.26 -7.73
N LEU A 123 9.56 15.33 -8.63
CA LEU A 123 9.47 13.90 -8.38
C LEU A 123 10.75 13.40 -7.69
N LEU A 124 10.61 12.83 -6.49
CA LEU A 124 11.73 12.17 -5.83
C LEU A 124 11.99 10.82 -6.50
N VAL A 125 13.24 10.52 -6.83
CA VAL A 125 13.64 9.24 -7.43
C VAL A 125 14.79 8.66 -6.64
N SER A 126 14.70 7.36 -6.35
CA SER A 126 15.76 6.56 -5.76
C SER A 126 16.03 5.35 -6.63
N GLN A 127 17.30 5.11 -6.95
CA GLN A 127 17.77 3.89 -7.60
C GLN A 127 18.61 3.10 -6.59
N PRO A 128 17.99 2.19 -5.83
CA PRO A 128 18.67 1.44 -4.78
C PRO A 128 19.55 0.34 -5.37
N ASP A 129 20.58 -0.03 -4.63
CA ASP A 129 21.50 -1.13 -4.89
C ASP A 129 20.96 -2.48 -4.39
N SER A 130 20.04 -2.48 -3.42
CA SER A 130 19.44 -3.72 -2.87
C SER A 130 17.97 -3.57 -2.47
N GLY A 131 17.28 -4.70 -2.33
CA GLY A 131 15.89 -4.76 -1.86
C GLY A 131 15.70 -4.21 -0.45
N GLU A 132 16.65 -4.46 0.47
CA GLU A 132 16.64 -3.88 1.81
C GLU A 132 16.71 -2.36 1.75
N GLN A 133 17.66 -1.81 0.99
CA GLN A 133 17.84 -0.38 0.86
C GLN A 133 16.59 0.28 0.23
N ALA A 134 16.03 -0.35 -0.81
CA ALA A 134 14.80 0.11 -1.45
C ALA A 134 13.65 0.26 -0.44
N LEU A 135 13.44 -0.76 0.39
CA LEU A 135 12.36 -0.79 1.38
C LEU A 135 12.64 0.14 2.57
N GLU A 136 13.89 0.30 2.98
CA GLU A 136 14.31 1.27 4.01
C GLU A 136 14.08 2.71 3.56
N ILE A 137 14.40 3.03 2.30
CA ILE A 137 14.12 4.35 1.72
C ILE A 137 12.62 4.59 1.63
N ALA A 138 11.84 3.61 1.13
CA ALA A 138 10.39 3.72 1.09
C ALA A 138 9.79 3.94 2.49
N GLU A 139 10.28 3.22 3.50
CA GLU A 139 9.86 3.40 4.89
C GLU A 139 10.20 4.80 5.43
N ALA A 140 11.41 5.30 5.17
CA ALA A 140 11.83 6.63 5.60
C ALA A 140 10.96 7.74 4.97
N LEU A 141 10.63 7.59 3.69
CA LEU A 141 9.72 8.49 2.95
C LEU A 141 8.32 8.48 3.58
N VAL A 142 7.74 7.32 3.81
CA VAL A 142 6.42 7.19 4.48
C VAL A 142 6.45 7.82 5.89
N ARG A 143 7.51 7.54 6.66
CA ARG A 143 7.67 8.03 8.04
C ARG A 143 7.74 9.57 8.12
N SER A 144 8.20 10.23 7.07
CA SER A 144 8.27 11.70 7.02
C SER A 144 6.89 12.37 7.11
N ASN A 145 5.80 11.66 6.76
CA ASN A 145 4.46 12.20 6.57
C ASN A 145 4.38 13.35 5.54
N ALA A 146 5.40 13.52 4.71
CA ALA A 146 5.47 14.54 3.67
C ALA A 146 5.21 14.00 2.26
N ILE A 147 5.07 12.67 2.11
CA ILE A 147 4.94 12.00 0.82
C ILE A 147 3.51 11.48 0.66
N ASP A 148 2.88 11.84 -0.46
CA ASP A 148 1.53 11.44 -0.82
C ASP A 148 1.48 10.10 -1.53
N VAL A 149 2.45 9.84 -2.42
CA VAL A 149 2.55 8.60 -3.20
C VAL A 149 3.98 8.10 -3.24
N VAL A 150 4.19 6.82 -2.95
CA VAL A 150 5.44 6.10 -3.18
C VAL A 150 5.16 4.95 -4.16
N VAL A 151 5.86 4.90 -5.28
CA VAL A 151 5.84 3.76 -6.20
C VAL A 151 7.14 2.97 -6.03
N VAL A 152 7.04 1.65 -5.93
CA VAL A 152 8.18 0.72 -5.96
C VAL A 152 8.10 -0.08 -7.25
N ASP A 153 9.01 0.20 -8.18
CA ASP A 153 9.09 -0.41 -9.51
C ASP A 153 10.40 -1.20 -9.65
N SER A 154 10.43 -2.52 -9.48
CA SER A 154 9.33 -3.42 -9.16
C SER A 154 9.71 -4.40 -8.03
N VAL A 155 8.73 -5.10 -7.48
CA VAL A 155 8.94 -6.13 -6.45
C VAL A 155 9.92 -7.19 -6.91
N ALA A 156 9.86 -7.58 -8.18
CA ALA A 156 10.75 -8.61 -8.73
C ALA A 156 12.24 -8.19 -8.67
N ALA A 157 12.53 -6.89 -8.72
CA ALA A 157 13.87 -6.33 -8.65
C ALA A 157 14.35 -6.04 -7.21
N LEU A 158 13.54 -6.31 -6.18
CA LEU A 158 13.95 -6.19 -4.78
C LEU A 158 14.82 -7.39 -4.36
N VAL A 159 16.04 -7.44 -4.88
CA VAL A 159 17.00 -8.53 -4.63
C VAL A 159 17.70 -8.29 -3.28
N PRO A 160 17.67 -9.25 -2.34
CA PRO A 160 18.38 -9.13 -1.06
C PRO A 160 19.90 -8.97 -1.24
N LYS A 161 20.56 -8.22 -0.36
CA LYS A 161 22.05 -8.06 -0.39
C LYS A 161 22.78 -9.39 -0.42
N THR A 162 22.32 -10.35 0.37
CA THR A 162 22.93 -11.69 0.42
C THR A 162 22.87 -12.41 -0.93
N GLU A 163 21.86 -12.13 -1.74
CA GLU A 163 21.69 -12.72 -3.08
C GLU A 163 22.58 -12.01 -4.10
N LEU A 164 22.74 -10.68 -3.98
CA LEU A 164 23.66 -9.90 -4.81
C LEU A 164 25.14 -10.23 -4.57
N GLU A 165 25.51 -10.52 -3.32
CA GLU A 165 26.87 -10.90 -2.92
C GLU A 165 27.17 -12.40 -3.13
N GLY A 166 26.14 -13.21 -3.35
CA GLY A 166 26.25 -14.66 -3.56
C GLY A 166 26.70 -15.03 -4.98
N GLU A 167 26.98 -16.31 -5.19
CA GLU A 167 27.30 -16.81 -6.52
C GLU A 167 26.03 -17.21 -7.29
N MET A 168 26.09 -17.09 -8.63
CA MET A 168 24.97 -17.50 -9.48
C MET A 168 24.74 -19.00 -9.34
N GLY A 169 23.58 -19.37 -8.79
CA GLY A 169 23.21 -20.76 -8.51
C GLY A 169 23.11 -21.10 -7.03
N ASP A 170 23.51 -20.18 -6.14
CA ASP A 170 23.30 -20.35 -4.71
C ASP A 170 21.81 -20.43 -4.35
N ALA A 171 21.46 -21.43 -3.54
CA ALA A 171 20.08 -21.65 -3.13
C ALA A 171 19.64 -20.63 -2.08
N GLN A 172 18.99 -19.54 -2.49
CA GLN A 172 18.42 -18.53 -1.59
C GLN A 172 16.89 -18.61 -1.54
N MET A 173 16.37 -19.80 -1.22
CA MET A 173 14.92 -20.04 -1.23
C MET A 173 14.17 -19.08 -0.31
N GLY A 174 13.30 -18.26 -0.91
CA GLY A 174 12.35 -17.38 -0.22
C GLY A 174 12.96 -16.18 0.48
N ALA A 175 14.20 -15.77 0.16
CA ALA A 175 14.84 -14.61 0.78
C ALA A 175 14.03 -13.31 0.55
N GLN A 176 13.66 -13.05 -0.70
CA GLN A 176 12.81 -11.91 -1.07
C GLN A 176 11.45 -11.92 -0.36
N ALA A 177 10.80 -13.08 -0.24
CA ALA A 177 9.51 -13.20 0.44
C ALA A 177 9.60 -12.88 1.96
N ARG A 178 10.70 -13.29 2.61
CA ARG A 178 10.97 -12.94 4.02
C ARG A 178 11.20 -11.44 4.18
N LEU A 179 12.03 -10.86 3.31
CA LEU A 179 12.31 -9.42 3.27
C LEU A 179 11.01 -8.61 3.15
N MET A 180 10.18 -8.92 2.16
CA MET A 180 8.88 -8.26 1.95
C MET A 180 7.96 -8.42 3.17
N SER A 181 7.86 -9.63 3.74
CA SER A 181 7.02 -9.89 4.91
C SER A 181 7.45 -9.08 6.13
N GLN A 182 8.75 -8.85 6.30
CA GLN A 182 9.29 -8.03 7.39
C GLN A 182 9.02 -6.54 7.14
N ALA A 183 9.29 -6.05 5.93
CA ALA A 183 9.10 -4.65 5.57
C ALA A 183 7.62 -4.24 5.65
N LEU A 184 6.71 -5.00 5.03
CA LEU A 184 5.28 -4.69 5.02
C LEU A 184 4.69 -4.67 6.44
N ARG A 185 5.12 -5.58 7.31
CA ARG A 185 4.70 -5.59 8.72
C ARG A 185 5.07 -4.30 9.45
N LYS A 186 6.25 -3.73 9.16
CA LYS A 186 6.74 -2.48 9.75
C LYS A 186 6.08 -1.25 9.13
N MET A 187 5.86 -1.27 7.81
CA MET A 187 5.35 -0.13 7.05
C MET A 187 3.84 0.06 7.17
N THR A 188 3.04 -1.01 7.35
CA THR A 188 1.56 -0.93 7.30
C THR A 188 0.97 0.13 8.24
N ALA A 189 1.42 0.18 9.50
CA ALA A 189 0.95 1.18 10.46
C ALA A 189 1.43 2.61 10.11
N LEU A 190 2.64 2.75 9.58
CA LEU A 190 3.20 4.03 9.15
C LEU A 190 2.45 4.59 7.95
N ILE A 191 2.16 3.73 6.97
CA ILE A 191 1.39 4.04 5.77
C ILE A 191 0.01 4.58 6.16
N ASN A 192 -0.69 3.89 7.06
CA ASN A 192 -2.01 4.35 7.51
C ASN A 192 -1.94 5.70 8.22
N LYS A 193 -0.96 5.90 9.11
CA LYS A 193 -0.82 7.16 9.87
C LYS A 193 -0.42 8.36 9.00
N SER A 194 0.40 8.13 7.99
CA SER A 194 0.93 9.17 7.09
C SER A 194 -0.04 9.53 5.96
N ASN A 195 -1.08 8.73 5.72
CA ASN A 195 -1.93 8.82 4.54
C ASN A 195 -1.15 8.72 3.20
N THR A 196 0.07 8.15 3.22
CA THR A 196 0.82 7.86 2.00
C THR A 196 0.18 6.69 1.27
N LEU A 197 -0.05 6.81 -0.04
CA LEU A 197 -0.37 5.68 -0.91
C LEU A 197 0.94 5.00 -1.33
N VAL A 198 1.08 3.71 -1.04
CA VAL A 198 2.24 2.93 -1.50
C VAL A 198 1.81 1.95 -2.58
N ILE A 199 2.43 2.04 -3.75
CA ILE A 199 2.14 1.20 -4.91
C ILE A 199 3.33 0.30 -5.17
N PHE A 200 3.10 -1.02 -5.18
CA PHE A 200 4.08 -1.99 -5.65
C PHE A 200 3.73 -2.41 -7.07
N ILE A 201 4.70 -2.31 -7.98
CA ILE A 201 4.60 -2.92 -9.31
C ILE A 201 5.16 -4.34 -9.21
N ASN A 202 4.48 -5.30 -9.83
CA ASN A 202 4.90 -6.69 -9.82
C ASN A 202 4.71 -7.35 -11.19
N GLN A 203 5.43 -8.44 -11.42
CA GLN A 203 5.36 -9.21 -12.65
C GLN A 203 4.65 -10.55 -12.38
N ILE A 204 3.92 -11.05 -13.37
CA ILE A 204 3.35 -12.40 -13.30
C ILE A 204 4.49 -13.42 -13.44
N ARG A 205 4.55 -14.39 -12.54
CA ARG A 205 5.41 -15.58 -12.68
C ARG A 205 4.56 -16.83 -12.77
N MET A 206 4.91 -17.72 -13.71
CA MET A 206 4.28 -19.04 -13.82
C MET A 206 4.80 -19.97 -12.73
N LYS A 207 3.91 -20.66 -12.04
CA LYS A 207 4.27 -21.75 -11.12
C LYS A 207 4.52 -23.02 -11.93
N ILE A 208 5.77 -23.44 -12.01
CA ILE A 208 6.15 -24.73 -12.61
C ILE A 208 5.61 -25.86 -11.71
N GLY A 209 4.81 -26.77 -12.27
CA GLY A 209 4.30 -27.96 -11.57
C GLY A 209 2.85 -27.91 -11.09
N VAL A 210 2.07 -26.88 -11.45
CA VAL A 210 0.63 -26.82 -11.16
C VAL A 210 -0.15 -27.62 -12.20
N MET A 211 -0.78 -28.73 -11.80
CA MET A 211 -1.61 -29.57 -12.69
C MET A 211 -3.03 -29.05 -12.90
N PHE A 212 -3.55 -28.16 -12.04
CA PHE A 212 -4.88 -27.54 -12.16
C PHE A 212 -4.92 -26.14 -11.52
N GLY A 213 -5.56 -25.18 -12.19
CA GLY A 213 -5.72 -23.79 -11.74
C GLY A 213 -5.15 -22.75 -12.72
N ASN A 214 -5.14 -21.47 -12.33
CA ASN A 214 -4.40 -20.43 -13.06
C ASN A 214 -2.90 -20.54 -12.66
N PRO A 215 -2.00 -20.91 -13.59
CA PRO A 215 -0.60 -21.25 -13.30
C PRO A 215 0.28 -20.04 -13.00
#